data_AF-A0AAU9RHY9-F1
#
_entry.id   AF-A0AAU9RHY9-F1
#
_cell.length_a   1.000
_cell.length_b   1.000
_cell.length_c   1.000
_cell.angle_alpha   90.00
_cell.angle_beta   90.00
_cell.angle_gamma   90.00
#
_symmetry.space_group_name_H-M   'P 1'
#
loop_
_entity.id
_entity.type
_entity.pdbx_description
1 polymer ?
#
loop_
_entity_poly.entity_id
_entity_poly.type
_entity_poly.pdbx_seq_one_letter_code
_entity_poly.pdbx_strand_id
1 'polypeptide(L)'
;VISLSGNQVPNNSFLHDAMNLFLATFLLLSLTRRALSFNFTSFTAGDNRISFEGAAAVDVSHAIELTTSSDTISRATYADPLRLWDKSSGDLTSFATNFSFVIDSQNRSNYGDGLAFFLARPGHGVTRAGRFGLTTDDEMFNSTDHPFVAVEFDTYQNDYDPIGTHVGIDVMSIRSVNNISWWSSVKDGKTNEAWIRYDSGSKNLSAVFTGFKNNTRILQGLSYVVDLREYLPEWVTFGFAATTGSNYAVQLDSVDPKKSRVGLAVWLGVGAGVACGLGLILSAILLRNRKRRHKDRHEIDVGMEEQLERGSGPRKFKYNVLARATANFSEENKLGEGGFGGVYKGF
;
A
#
# COMPACT_ATOMS: atom_id res chain seq x y z
N VAL A 1 -20.51 21.39 -65.95
CA VAL A 1 -20.31 22.44 -64.92
C VAL A 1 -20.07 21.74 -63.58
N ILE A 2 -18.95 22.07 -62.92
CA ILE A 2 -18.55 21.80 -61.52
C ILE A 2 -18.99 20.44 -60.91
N SER A 3 -18.00 19.57 -60.68
CA SER A 3 -18.09 18.45 -59.72
C SER A 3 -17.77 18.95 -58.32
N LEU A 4 -18.57 18.55 -57.31
CA LEU A 4 -18.31 18.88 -55.91
C LEU A 4 -17.60 17.71 -55.21
N SER A 5 -16.41 18.02 -54.67
CA SER A 5 -15.67 17.14 -53.77
C SER A 5 -16.46 16.92 -52.47
N GLY A 6 -16.64 15.65 -52.08
CA GLY A 6 -17.22 15.30 -50.79
C GLY A 6 -16.19 15.44 -49.66
N ASN A 7 -16.50 16.29 -48.67
CA ASN A 7 -15.70 16.39 -47.45
C ASN A 7 -15.61 15.03 -46.73
N GLN A 8 -14.38 14.55 -46.51
CA GLN A 8 -14.13 13.41 -45.61
C GLN A 8 -14.40 13.85 -44.17
N VAL A 9 -15.37 13.21 -43.51
CA VAL A 9 -15.61 13.39 -42.08
C VAL A 9 -14.41 12.83 -41.30
N PRO A 10 -13.82 13.58 -40.35
CA PRO A 10 -12.64 13.10 -39.63
C PRO A 10 -12.95 11.83 -38.83
N ASN A 11 -12.06 10.84 -38.96
CA ASN A 11 -12.27 9.49 -38.45
C ASN A 11 -12.12 9.46 -36.91
N ASN A 12 -13.23 9.35 -36.19
CA ASN A 12 -13.26 9.33 -34.72
C ASN A 12 -12.52 8.13 -34.07
N SER A 13 -12.09 7.14 -34.87
CA SER A 13 -11.28 6.00 -34.41
C SER A 13 -9.98 6.47 -33.74
N PHE A 14 -9.25 7.39 -34.37
CA PHE A 14 -7.92 7.81 -33.90
C PHE A 14 -7.94 8.38 -32.46
N LEU A 15 -8.96 9.18 -32.12
CA LEU A 15 -9.15 9.70 -30.76
C LEU A 15 -9.54 8.60 -29.76
N HIS A 16 -10.31 7.61 -30.20
CA HIS A 16 -10.70 6.47 -29.38
C HIS A 16 -9.50 5.56 -29.08
N ASP A 17 -8.68 5.29 -30.10
CA ASP A 17 -7.48 4.46 -30.00
C ASP A 17 -6.39 5.16 -29.17
N ALA A 18 -6.18 6.46 -29.37
CA ALA A 18 -5.28 7.27 -28.55
C ALA A 18 -5.73 7.34 -27.08
N MET A 19 -7.04 7.48 -26.82
CA MET A 19 -7.57 7.46 -25.44
C MET A 19 -7.45 6.07 -24.80
N ASN A 20 -7.72 4.99 -25.55
CA ASN A 20 -7.53 3.63 -25.08
C ASN A 20 -6.05 3.33 -24.79
N LEU A 21 -5.13 3.80 -25.63
CA LEU A 21 -3.69 3.70 -25.42
C LEU A 21 -3.22 4.53 -24.21
N PHE A 22 -3.78 5.71 -23.99
CA PHE A 22 -3.52 6.53 -22.81
C PHE A 22 -4.05 5.86 -21.54
N LEU A 23 -5.27 5.29 -21.54
CA LEU A 23 -5.77 4.52 -20.41
C LEU A 23 -4.96 3.24 -20.16
N ALA A 24 -4.56 2.52 -21.21
CA ALA A 24 -3.74 1.32 -21.09
C ALA A 24 -2.34 1.67 -20.54
N THR A 25 -1.70 2.72 -21.03
CA THR A 25 -0.40 3.18 -20.49
C THR A 25 -0.55 3.75 -19.08
N PHE A 26 -1.62 4.45 -18.74
CA PHE A 26 -1.89 4.90 -17.36
C PHE A 26 -2.14 3.72 -16.40
N LEU A 27 -2.86 2.68 -16.84
CA LEU A 27 -3.07 1.44 -16.08
C LEU A 27 -1.80 0.59 -15.95
N LEU A 28 -0.91 0.63 -16.95
CA LEU A 28 0.42 0.02 -16.89
C LEU A 28 1.40 0.85 -16.04
N LEU A 29 1.24 2.19 -15.99
CA LEU A 29 2.00 3.11 -15.15
C LEU A 29 1.53 3.09 -13.68
N SER A 30 0.28 2.68 -13.42
CA SER A 30 -0.09 2.08 -12.13
C SER A 30 0.50 0.67 -11.98
N LEU A 31 1.80 0.54 -12.22
CA LEU A 31 2.61 -0.53 -11.65
C LEU A 31 2.31 -0.55 -10.16
N THR A 32 1.86 -1.69 -9.67
CA THR A 32 1.58 -1.89 -8.26
C THR A 32 2.86 -1.61 -7.47
N ARG A 33 2.90 -0.48 -6.75
CA ARG A 33 3.93 -0.25 -5.70
C ARG A 33 3.72 -1.34 -4.65
N ARG A 34 4.41 -2.47 -4.83
CA ARG A 34 4.27 -3.66 -3.99
C ARG A 34 4.94 -3.37 -2.65
N ALA A 35 4.13 -3.01 -1.67
CA ALA A 35 4.60 -2.77 -0.31
C ALA A 35 5.34 -4.01 0.23
N LEU A 36 6.47 -3.78 0.89
CA LEU A 36 7.15 -4.83 1.65
C LEU A 36 6.25 -5.23 2.81
N SER A 37 5.87 -6.51 2.85
CA SER A 37 4.95 -7.06 3.86
C SER A 37 5.25 -8.55 4.05
N PHE A 38 5.54 -8.93 5.28
CA PHE A 38 5.81 -10.30 5.69
C PHE A 38 5.16 -10.56 7.06
N ASN A 39 5.10 -11.83 7.45
CA ASN A 39 4.67 -12.25 8.78
C ASN A 39 5.44 -13.52 9.15
N PHE A 40 5.95 -13.59 10.38
CA PHE A 40 6.61 -14.76 10.95
C PHE A 40 5.78 -15.23 12.14
N THR A 41 5.13 -16.39 11.99
CA THR A 41 4.38 -17.07 13.08
C THR A 41 5.23 -18.13 13.80
N SER A 42 6.43 -18.38 13.29
CA SER A 42 7.53 -19.15 13.87
C SER A 42 8.80 -18.88 13.06
N PHE A 43 9.95 -19.22 13.62
CA PHE A 43 11.26 -19.11 12.96
C PHE A 43 11.88 -20.49 12.69
N THR A 44 12.67 -20.57 11.63
CA THR A 44 13.33 -21.81 11.18
C THR A 44 14.82 -21.55 11.01
N ALA A 45 15.67 -22.38 11.62
CA ALA A 45 17.11 -22.31 11.43
C ALA A 45 17.46 -22.45 9.93
N GLY A 46 18.21 -21.49 9.39
CA GLY A 46 18.56 -21.44 7.97
C GLY A 46 17.52 -20.80 7.04
N ASP A 47 16.48 -20.15 7.57
CA ASP A 47 15.60 -19.28 6.75
C ASP A 47 16.39 -18.10 6.20
N ASN A 48 16.61 -18.08 4.88
CA ASN A 48 17.42 -17.08 4.20
C ASN A 48 16.81 -15.66 4.18
N ARG A 49 15.59 -15.48 4.70
CA ARG A 49 14.95 -14.17 4.87
C ARG A 49 15.43 -13.42 6.11
N ILE A 50 16.19 -14.08 6.99
CA ILE A 50 16.73 -13.49 8.22
C ILE A 50 18.24 -13.71 8.25
N SER A 51 18.99 -12.64 8.46
CA SER A 51 20.43 -12.70 8.72
C SER A 51 20.67 -12.55 10.22
N PHE A 52 21.56 -13.38 10.77
CA PHE A 52 21.93 -13.37 12.18
C PHE A 52 23.38 -12.94 12.36
N GLU A 53 23.63 -12.09 13.35
CA GLU A 53 24.97 -11.62 13.74
C GLU A 53 25.17 -11.78 15.25
N GLY A 54 26.42 -12.00 15.66
CA GLY A 54 26.76 -12.25 17.05
C GLY A 54 26.26 -13.62 17.53
N ALA A 55 25.61 -13.65 18.69
CA ALA A 55 25.09 -14.86 19.31
C ALA A 55 23.65 -15.24 18.86
N ALA A 56 23.02 -14.46 17.98
CA ALA A 56 21.62 -14.67 17.61
C ALA A 56 21.40 -15.98 16.84
N ALA A 57 20.38 -16.73 17.22
CA ALA A 57 20.00 -17.99 16.59
C ALA A 57 18.49 -18.24 16.66
N VAL A 58 18.02 -19.30 16.00
CA VAL A 58 16.67 -19.85 16.23
C VAL A 58 16.79 -20.95 17.26
N ASP A 59 15.98 -20.87 18.31
CA ASP A 59 16.00 -21.81 19.44
C ASP A 59 15.16 -23.09 19.15
N VAL A 60 15.05 -23.96 20.16
CA VAL A 60 14.23 -25.18 20.09
C VAL A 60 12.72 -24.94 20.13
N SER A 61 12.26 -23.76 20.56
CA SER A 61 10.84 -23.36 20.56
C SER A 61 10.39 -22.64 19.28
N HIS A 62 11.30 -22.47 18.31
CA HIS A 62 11.10 -21.71 17.06
C HIS A 62 10.96 -20.19 17.25
N ALA A 63 11.55 -19.65 18.31
CA ALA A 63 11.75 -18.23 18.55
C ALA A 63 13.14 -17.77 18.02
N ILE A 64 13.37 -16.46 17.89
CA ILE A 64 14.74 -15.94 17.77
C ILE A 64 15.28 -15.70 19.18
N GLU A 65 16.27 -16.47 19.59
CA GLU A 65 17.06 -16.18 20.77
C GLU A 65 18.20 -15.26 20.35
N LEU A 66 18.14 -13.99 20.77
CA LEU A 66 19.16 -13.01 20.42
C LEU A 66 20.40 -13.19 21.31
N THR A 67 20.22 -13.46 22.59
CA THR A 67 21.31 -13.51 23.57
C THR A 67 21.15 -14.72 24.49
N THR A 68 22.26 -15.42 24.74
CA THR A 68 22.30 -16.71 25.46
C THR A 68 23.24 -16.70 26.67
N SER A 69 24.06 -15.66 26.80
CA SER A 69 25.17 -15.60 27.74
C SER A 69 25.53 -14.15 28.09
N SER A 70 26.45 -13.99 29.04
CA SER A 70 27.00 -12.70 29.45
C SER A 70 27.79 -12.01 28.34
N ASP A 71 27.72 -10.69 28.30
CA ASP A 71 28.57 -9.83 27.46
C ASP A 71 28.42 -10.12 25.95
N THR A 72 27.19 -10.45 25.52
CA THR A 72 26.87 -10.70 24.11
C THR A 72 26.22 -9.50 23.44
N ILE A 73 26.60 -9.27 22.17
CA ILE A 73 25.99 -8.30 21.26
C ILE A 73 25.50 -9.09 20.06
N SER A 74 24.26 -8.89 19.64
CA SER A 74 23.68 -9.68 18.55
C SER A 74 22.61 -8.95 17.77
N ARG A 75 22.32 -9.46 16.56
CA ARG A 75 21.37 -8.86 15.62
C ARG A 75 20.65 -9.92 14.83
N ALA A 76 19.37 -9.68 14.55
CA ALA A 76 18.56 -10.43 13.60
C ALA A 76 17.90 -9.45 12.63
N THR A 77 18.37 -9.41 11.37
CA THR A 77 17.91 -8.46 10.34
C THR A 77 17.13 -9.16 9.25
N TYR A 78 16.12 -8.48 8.69
CA TYR A 78 15.44 -8.98 7.50
C TYR A 78 16.32 -8.80 6.26
N ALA A 79 16.33 -9.81 5.38
CA ALA A 79 17.28 -9.88 4.27
C ALA A 79 17.05 -8.82 3.17
N ASP A 80 15.80 -8.49 2.84
CA ASP A 80 15.52 -7.44 1.84
C ASP A 80 15.53 -6.05 2.50
N PRO A 81 16.29 -5.07 1.98
CA PRO A 81 16.27 -3.72 2.53
C PRO A 81 14.92 -3.03 2.26
N LEU A 82 14.46 -2.24 3.23
CA LEU A 82 13.29 -1.38 3.08
C LEU A 82 13.68 -0.11 2.32
N ARG A 83 12.95 0.22 1.25
CA ARG A 83 13.01 1.57 0.67
C ARG A 83 12.22 2.54 1.55
N LEU A 84 12.93 3.22 2.44
CA LEU A 84 12.37 4.15 3.40
C LEU A 84 11.86 5.41 2.71
N TRP A 85 12.60 5.96 1.75
CA TRP A 85 12.17 7.12 0.97
C TRP A 85 12.72 7.11 -0.45
N ASP A 86 12.14 7.96 -1.31
CA ASP A 86 12.56 8.19 -2.68
C ASP A 86 13.15 9.61 -2.82
N LYS A 87 14.40 9.72 -3.26
CA LYS A 87 15.09 11.01 -3.38
C LYS A 87 14.60 11.89 -4.54
N SER A 88 13.92 11.31 -5.53
CA SER A 88 13.41 12.02 -6.71
C SER A 88 12.03 12.64 -6.48
N SER A 89 11.13 11.94 -5.79
CA SER A 89 9.81 12.47 -5.42
C SER A 89 9.77 13.11 -4.03
N GLY A 90 10.70 12.75 -3.15
CA GLY A 90 10.63 13.05 -1.73
C GLY A 90 9.62 12.19 -0.96
N ASP A 91 8.97 11.21 -1.61
CA ASP A 91 8.02 10.29 -0.97
C ASP A 91 8.69 9.56 0.20
N LEU A 92 8.02 9.55 1.36
CA LEU A 92 8.47 8.86 2.56
C LEU A 92 7.49 7.74 2.92
N THR A 93 8.00 6.53 3.14
CA THR A 93 7.22 5.33 3.42
C THR A 93 6.70 5.32 4.86
N SER A 94 5.38 5.21 5.03
CA SER A 94 4.78 4.80 6.32
C SER A 94 4.98 3.30 6.53
N PHE A 95 5.30 2.88 7.75
CA PHE A 95 5.44 1.47 8.10
C PHE A 95 4.74 1.15 9.43
N ALA A 96 4.44 -0.14 9.62
CA ALA A 96 3.99 -0.68 10.89
C ALA A 96 4.60 -2.07 11.10
N THR A 97 5.12 -2.32 12.30
CA THR A 97 5.60 -3.63 12.74
C THR A 97 4.98 -3.98 14.09
N ASN A 98 4.87 -5.28 14.37
CA ASN A 98 4.47 -5.79 15.67
C ASN A 98 5.16 -7.11 15.95
N PHE A 99 5.50 -7.35 17.21
CA PHE A 99 6.25 -8.52 17.66
C PHE A 99 5.96 -8.81 19.13
N SER A 100 6.20 -10.05 19.54
CA SER A 100 6.26 -10.43 20.95
C SER A 100 7.70 -10.72 21.35
N PHE A 101 8.00 -10.55 22.64
CA PHE A 101 9.34 -10.77 23.17
C PHE A 101 9.31 -11.10 24.66
N VAL A 102 10.32 -11.81 25.11
CA VAL A 102 10.61 -12.13 26.51
C VAL A 102 12.01 -11.63 26.82
N ILE A 103 12.13 -10.90 27.92
CA ILE A 103 13.41 -10.65 28.59
C ILE A 103 13.27 -11.31 29.96
N ASP A 104 14.12 -12.30 30.25
CA ASP A 104 14.07 -13.05 31.51
C ASP A 104 15.42 -12.97 32.23
N SER A 105 15.43 -12.35 33.41
CA SER A 105 16.60 -12.36 34.31
C SER A 105 16.66 -13.61 35.20
N GLN A 106 15.66 -14.49 35.13
CA GLN A 106 15.46 -15.66 35.98
C GLN A 106 15.42 -15.25 37.46
N ASN A 107 14.55 -14.29 37.78
CA ASN A 107 14.39 -13.67 39.10
C ASN A 107 15.66 -12.96 39.67
N ARG A 108 16.71 -12.75 38.86
CA ARG A 108 17.89 -11.95 39.28
C ARG A 108 17.52 -10.47 39.40
N SER A 109 18.17 -9.77 40.34
CA SER A 109 17.93 -8.33 40.58
C SER A 109 18.97 -7.39 39.96
N ASN A 110 20.11 -7.92 39.52
CA ASN A 110 21.00 -7.26 38.56
C ASN A 110 20.64 -7.81 37.17
N TYR A 111 20.35 -6.95 36.18
CA TYR A 111 20.06 -7.32 34.79
C TYR A 111 20.31 -6.17 33.81
N GLY A 112 20.66 -6.50 32.57
CA GLY A 112 20.94 -5.56 31.48
C GLY A 112 21.36 -6.27 30.19
N ASP A 113 21.33 -5.63 29.02
CA ASP A 113 20.98 -4.23 28.80
C ASP A 113 19.58 -4.12 28.18
N GLY A 114 19.20 -4.96 27.20
CA GLY A 114 17.82 -4.99 26.69
C GLY A 114 17.66 -5.42 25.23
N LEU A 115 16.65 -4.84 24.57
CA LEU A 115 16.25 -5.12 23.19
C LEU A 115 15.93 -3.83 22.45
N ALA A 116 16.33 -3.69 21.18
CA ALA A 116 15.92 -2.61 20.30
C ALA A 116 15.37 -3.13 18.96
N PHE A 117 14.26 -2.54 18.49
CA PHE A 117 13.87 -2.60 17.07
C PHE A 117 14.46 -1.38 16.37
N PHE A 118 15.18 -1.57 15.27
CA PHE A 118 15.94 -0.48 14.64
C PHE A 118 15.76 -0.43 13.11
N LEU A 119 16.05 0.76 12.55
CA LEU A 119 16.33 0.99 11.14
C LEU A 119 17.73 1.63 11.04
N ALA A 120 18.59 1.11 10.17
CA ALA A 120 19.96 1.60 9.98
C ALA A 120 20.43 1.47 8.52
N ARG A 121 21.61 2.04 8.22
CA ARG A 121 22.25 1.91 6.90
C ARG A 121 22.61 0.42 6.62
N PRO A 122 22.26 -0.15 5.45
CA PRO A 122 22.63 -1.51 5.08
C PRO A 122 24.16 -1.69 5.00
N GLY A 123 24.64 -2.91 5.26
CA GLY A 123 26.05 -3.29 5.09
C GLY A 123 26.98 -2.94 6.25
N HIS A 124 26.51 -2.20 7.26
CA HIS A 124 27.23 -2.02 8.52
C HIS A 124 26.93 -3.21 9.44
N GLY A 125 27.93 -4.06 9.69
CA GLY A 125 27.83 -5.16 10.66
C GLY A 125 27.76 -4.66 12.10
N VAL A 126 27.48 -5.56 13.05
CA VAL A 126 27.46 -5.25 14.49
C VAL A 126 28.75 -4.53 14.93
N THR A 127 28.60 -3.28 15.37
CA THR A 127 29.67 -2.51 16.02
C THR A 127 29.76 -2.90 17.49
N ARG A 128 30.99 -2.98 18.03
CA ARG A 128 31.25 -3.71 19.29
C ARG A 128 31.16 -2.85 20.55
N ALA A 129 30.23 -1.91 20.56
CA ALA A 129 30.32 -0.70 21.36
C ALA A 129 28.95 -0.04 21.59
N GLY A 130 28.86 0.81 22.61
CA GLY A 130 27.75 1.75 22.81
C GLY A 130 26.30 1.20 22.75
N ARG A 131 26.06 0.00 23.30
CA ARG A 131 24.75 -0.71 23.42
C ARG A 131 24.00 -1.05 22.13
N PHE A 132 23.27 -2.16 22.20
CA PHE A 132 22.52 -2.80 21.10
C PHE A 132 23.31 -3.07 19.80
N GLY A 133 24.62 -2.85 19.78
CA GLY A 133 25.45 -3.00 18.56
C GLY A 133 25.06 -2.03 17.44
N LEU A 134 24.52 -0.85 17.81
CA LEU A 134 24.05 0.17 16.87
C LEU A 134 25.03 1.34 16.71
N THR A 135 25.97 1.54 17.65
CA THR A 135 26.93 2.67 17.65
C THR A 135 28.38 2.21 17.88
N THR A 136 29.35 3.11 17.76
CA THR A 136 30.72 2.91 18.27
C THR A 136 30.93 3.75 19.54
N ASP A 137 31.94 3.44 20.35
CA ASP A 137 32.15 4.11 21.65
C ASP A 137 32.51 5.60 21.42
N ASP A 138 33.18 5.89 20.31
CA ASP A 138 33.49 7.24 19.83
C ASP A 138 32.27 7.98 19.21
N GLU A 139 31.17 7.28 18.92
CA GLU A 139 29.95 7.80 18.26
C GLU A 139 28.64 7.58 19.08
N MET A 140 28.69 7.21 20.36
CA MET A 140 27.50 6.95 21.19
C MET A 140 26.47 8.09 21.18
N PHE A 141 26.94 9.33 21.00
CA PHE A 141 26.14 10.54 20.98
C PHE A 141 26.28 11.28 19.64
N ASN A 142 25.29 11.11 18.76
CA ASN A 142 25.20 11.68 17.40
C ASN A 142 26.11 10.98 16.37
N SER A 143 26.01 9.65 16.25
CA SER A 143 26.68 8.85 15.22
C SER A 143 26.30 9.30 13.82
N THR A 144 27.27 9.82 13.07
CA THR A 144 27.10 10.27 11.69
C THR A 144 27.54 9.20 10.68
N ASP A 145 28.49 8.34 11.05
CA ASP A 145 28.98 7.28 10.19
C ASP A 145 28.11 6.00 10.28
N HIS A 146 27.42 5.80 11.41
CA HIS A 146 26.49 4.69 11.65
C HIS A 146 25.07 5.18 12.02
N PRO A 147 24.40 5.98 11.16
CA PRO A 147 23.11 6.56 11.47
C PRO A 147 22.03 5.48 11.61
N PHE A 148 21.28 5.58 12.71
CA PHE A 148 20.20 4.68 13.07
C PHE A 148 19.01 5.44 13.66
N VAL A 149 17.83 4.81 13.63
CA VAL A 149 16.68 5.18 14.44
C VAL A 149 16.16 3.90 15.09
N ALA A 150 15.92 3.92 16.40
CA ALA A 150 15.48 2.75 17.14
C ALA A 150 14.32 3.03 18.10
N VAL A 151 13.65 1.96 18.50
CA VAL A 151 12.80 1.89 19.70
C VAL A 151 13.43 0.87 20.63
N GLU A 152 14.04 1.36 21.70
CA GLU A 152 14.70 0.55 22.73
C GLU A 152 13.75 0.15 23.86
N PHE A 153 14.01 -1.00 24.44
CA PHE A 153 13.46 -1.52 25.69
C PHE A 153 14.63 -1.76 26.63
N ASP A 154 15.16 -0.68 27.22
CA ASP A 154 16.32 -0.73 28.09
C ASP A 154 15.92 -1.19 29.51
N THR A 155 16.76 -2.05 30.06
CA THR A 155 16.61 -2.71 31.34
C THR A 155 17.73 -2.37 32.33
N TYR A 156 18.74 -1.60 31.92
CA TYR A 156 19.88 -1.16 32.74
C TYR A 156 20.12 0.35 32.63
N GLN A 157 19.87 1.06 33.73
CA GLN A 157 20.11 2.49 33.84
C GLN A 157 21.61 2.85 33.83
N ASN A 158 22.05 3.56 32.79
CA ASN A 158 23.32 4.28 32.73
C ASN A 158 23.18 5.77 33.09
N ASP A 159 24.30 6.50 33.15
CA ASP A 159 24.38 7.93 33.47
C ASP A 159 23.60 8.86 32.52
N TYR A 160 23.20 8.35 31.35
CA TYR A 160 22.42 9.08 30.34
C TYR A 160 20.94 8.66 30.28
N ASP A 161 20.53 7.68 31.08
CA ASP A 161 19.19 7.09 31.08
C ASP A 161 18.26 7.72 32.13
N PRO A 162 16.92 7.63 31.95
CA PRO A 162 15.98 7.88 33.03
C PRO A 162 16.12 6.86 34.17
N ILE A 163 15.48 7.14 35.32
CA ILE A 163 15.55 6.24 36.48
C ILE A 163 14.77 4.95 36.22
N GLY A 164 15.43 3.80 36.40
CA GLY A 164 14.84 2.46 36.25
C GLY A 164 14.86 1.94 34.80
N THR A 165 13.97 1.01 34.48
CA THR A 165 13.82 0.50 33.10
C THR A 165 12.89 1.40 32.29
N HIS A 166 13.14 1.52 31.00
CA HIS A 166 12.40 2.44 30.12
C HIS A 166 12.17 1.88 28.72
N VAL A 167 11.28 2.53 27.99
CA VAL A 167 11.20 2.42 26.53
C VAL A 167 11.55 3.78 25.94
N GLY A 168 12.47 3.78 24.99
CA GLY A 168 13.00 4.97 24.33
C GLY A 168 12.69 5.03 22.84
N ILE A 169 12.75 6.21 22.26
CA ILE A 169 12.92 6.44 20.82
C ILE A 169 14.29 7.09 20.64
N ASP A 170 15.13 6.48 19.81
CA ASP A 170 16.52 6.87 19.61
C ASP A 170 16.72 7.36 18.19
N VAL A 171 17.47 8.46 18.03
CA VAL A 171 17.76 9.06 16.72
C VAL A 171 19.24 9.44 16.69
N MET A 172 20.05 8.64 15.98
CA MET A 172 21.52 8.77 15.89
C MET A 172 22.27 8.82 17.24
N SER A 173 21.64 8.52 18.37
CA SER A 173 22.28 8.50 19.68
C SER A 173 21.61 7.49 20.60
N ILE A 174 22.39 6.85 21.46
CA ILE A 174 21.89 5.94 22.51
C ILE A 174 21.14 6.68 23.64
N ARG A 175 21.18 8.02 23.68
CA ARG A 175 20.30 8.79 24.55
C ARG A 175 18.99 9.05 23.81
N SER A 176 17.92 8.41 24.25
CA SER A 176 16.60 8.55 23.63
C SER A 176 16.12 10.02 23.59
N VAL A 177 15.61 10.44 22.43
CA VAL A 177 15.01 11.78 22.21
C VAL A 177 13.63 11.92 22.86
N ASN A 178 12.99 10.78 23.16
CA ASN A 178 11.84 10.68 24.04
C ASN A 178 11.86 9.32 24.74
N ASN A 179 11.49 9.24 26.01
CA ASN A 179 11.42 7.99 26.76
C ASN A 179 10.26 8.00 27.79
N ILE A 180 9.93 6.81 28.30
CA ILE A 180 8.97 6.62 29.39
C ILE A 180 9.37 5.41 30.24
N SER A 181 9.26 5.54 31.57
CA SER A 181 9.49 4.42 32.50
C SER A 181 8.61 3.22 32.14
N TRP A 182 9.23 2.04 31.98
CA TRP A 182 8.56 0.82 31.58
C TRP A 182 8.16 0.03 32.82
N TRP A 183 6.89 -0.37 32.93
CA TRP A 183 6.43 -1.30 33.95
C TRP A 183 6.86 -2.73 33.54
N SER A 184 8.17 -2.96 33.47
CA SER A 184 8.75 -4.18 32.91
C SER A 184 8.52 -5.41 33.80
N SER A 185 8.58 -6.59 33.19
CA SER A 185 8.43 -7.91 33.83
C SER A 185 9.70 -8.76 33.78
N VAL A 186 10.87 -8.11 33.69
CA VAL A 186 12.17 -8.77 33.42
C VAL A 186 12.49 -9.90 34.40
N LYS A 187 12.12 -9.75 35.68
CA LYS A 187 12.35 -10.80 36.70
C LYS A 187 11.44 -12.03 36.55
N ASP A 188 10.31 -11.87 35.90
CA ASP A 188 9.25 -12.88 35.78
C ASP A 188 9.25 -13.60 34.42
N GLY A 189 10.10 -13.19 33.47
CA GLY A 189 10.14 -13.76 32.12
C GLY A 189 8.83 -13.66 31.32
N LYS A 190 7.92 -12.73 31.65
CA LYS A 190 6.61 -12.65 30.99
C LYS A 190 6.71 -12.09 29.58
N THR A 191 6.00 -12.72 28.64
CA THR A 191 5.86 -12.26 27.26
C THR A 191 5.28 -10.84 27.20
N ASN A 192 6.00 -9.95 26.53
CA ASN A 192 5.59 -8.61 26.17
C ASN A 192 5.21 -8.54 24.68
N GLU A 193 4.39 -7.56 24.33
CA GLU A 193 3.96 -7.27 22.95
C GLU A 193 4.30 -5.81 22.65
N ALA A 194 4.73 -5.52 21.42
CA ALA A 194 4.99 -4.17 20.94
C ALA A 194 4.42 -3.96 19.54
N TRP A 195 3.89 -2.75 19.30
CA TRP A 195 3.40 -2.25 18.02
C TRP A 195 4.08 -0.93 17.74
N ILE A 196 4.94 -0.89 16.71
CA ILE A 196 5.64 0.32 16.28
C ILE A 196 5.06 0.77 14.95
N ARG A 197 4.70 2.04 14.84
CA ARG A 197 4.16 2.64 13.61
C ARG A 197 4.86 3.96 13.33
N TYR A 198 5.30 4.12 12.08
CA TYR A 198 5.67 5.40 11.51
C TYR A 198 4.62 5.87 10.50
N ASP A 199 4.11 7.07 10.69
CA ASP A 199 3.17 7.72 9.79
C ASP A 199 3.85 8.90 9.08
N SER A 200 4.13 8.76 7.78
CA SER A 200 4.94 9.73 7.03
C SER A 200 4.24 11.05 6.76
N GLY A 201 2.91 11.11 6.80
CA GLY A 201 2.13 12.34 6.65
C GLY A 201 2.22 13.25 7.88
N SER A 202 2.22 12.66 9.08
CA SER A 202 2.41 13.36 10.35
C SER A 202 3.86 13.35 10.87
N LYS A 203 4.77 12.64 10.18
CA LYS A 203 6.14 12.35 10.59
C LYS A 203 6.24 11.72 11.99
N ASN A 204 5.23 10.96 12.39
CA ASN A 204 5.10 10.49 13.77
C ASN A 204 5.59 9.04 13.89
N LEU A 205 6.70 8.85 14.60
CA LEU A 205 7.15 7.54 15.08
C LEU A 205 6.52 7.28 16.45
N SER A 206 5.73 6.21 16.55
CA SER A 206 5.01 5.84 17.77
C SER A 206 5.22 4.38 18.10
N ALA A 207 5.35 4.08 19.38
CA ALA A 207 5.40 2.73 19.91
C ALA A 207 4.34 2.57 21.01
N VAL A 208 3.51 1.54 20.88
CA VAL A 208 2.60 1.06 21.92
C VAL A 208 3.12 -0.31 22.35
N PHE A 209 3.17 -0.58 23.65
CA PHE A 209 3.79 -1.79 24.18
C PHE A 209 3.16 -2.19 25.51
N THR A 210 3.37 -3.44 25.91
CA THR A 210 2.85 -3.94 27.19
C THR A 210 3.79 -3.68 28.34
N GLY A 211 3.20 -3.48 29.53
CA GLY A 211 3.87 -3.57 30.82
C GLY A 211 3.00 -4.32 31.82
N PHE A 212 3.45 -4.44 33.06
CA PHE A 212 2.79 -5.16 34.14
C PHE A 212 2.78 -4.33 35.42
N LYS A 213 1.58 -3.94 35.87
CA LYS A 213 1.37 -3.23 37.13
C LYS A 213 0.54 -4.11 38.05
N ASN A 214 1.04 -4.41 39.25
CA ASN A 214 0.40 -5.33 40.21
C ASN A 214 -0.03 -6.66 39.55
N ASN A 215 0.88 -7.29 38.81
CA ASN A 215 0.67 -8.51 38.02
C ASN A 215 -0.40 -8.42 36.90
N THR A 216 -1.00 -7.26 36.67
CA THR A 216 -1.97 -7.01 35.59
C THR A 216 -1.27 -6.43 34.36
N ARG A 217 -1.47 -7.02 33.18
CA ARG A 217 -0.96 -6.47 31.91
C ARG A 217 -1.63 -5.13 31.63
N ILE A 218 -0.82 -4.12 31.36
CA ILE A 218 -1.24 -2.77 30.94
C ILE A 218 -0.65 -2.45 29.57
N LEU A 219 -1.22 -1.46 28.89
CA LEU A 219 -0.61 -0.83 27.71
C LEU A 219 0.04 0.49 28.11
N GLN A 220 1.20 0.73 27.52
CA GLN A 220 1.95 1.97 27.57
C GLN A 220 2.24 2.41 26.13
N GLY A 221 2.67 3.66 25.96
CA GLY A 221 3.16 4.13 24.67
C GLY A 221 3.90 5.44 24.77
N LEU A 222 4.73 5.70 23.76
CA LEU A 222 5.40 6.97 23.52
C LEU A 222 5.39 7.27 22.02
N SER A 223 5.65 8.53 21.67
CA SER A 223 5.72 8.97 20.29
C SER A 223 6.66 10.16 20.13
N TYR A 224 7.27 10.29 18.96
CA TYR A 224 8.16 11.38 18.62
C TYR A 224 7.95 11.79 17.15
N VAL A 225 7.94 13.10 16.89
CA VAL A 225 7.79 13.65 15.53
C VAL A 225 9.18 13.84 14.94
N VAL A 226 9.52 13.04 13.94
CA VAL A 226 10.85 12.95 13.33
C VAL A 226 10.74 12.74 11.82
N ASP A 227 11.41 13.59 11.03
CA ASP A 227 11.54 13.34 9.59
C ASP A 227 12.66 12.33 9.34
N LEU A 228 12.33 11.06 9.15
CA LEU A 228 13.35 10.01 8.98
C LEU A 228 14.30 10.27 7.79
N ARG A 229 13.96 11.15 6.84
CA ARG A 229 14.82 11.54 5.69
C ARG A 229 16.00 12.42 6.10
N GLU A 230 15.92 13.10 7.24
CA GLU A 230 17.01 13.93 7.78
C GLU A 230 18.14 13.07 8.36
N TYR A 231 17.83 11.82 8.77
CA TYR A 231 18.73 10.95 9.53
C TYR A 231 19.12 9.66 8.78
N LEU A 232 18.23 9.09 7.95
CA LEU A 232 18.41 7.78 7.31
C LEU A 232 18.47 7.86 5.77
N PRO A 233 19.23 6.96 5.11
CA PRO A 233 19.30 6.87 3.64
C PRO A 233 18.00 6.32 3.00
N GLU A 234 17.88 6.43 1.67
CA GLU A 234 16.72 5.92 0.90
C GLU A 234 16.42 4.44 1.15
N TRP A 235 17.46 3.64 1.40
CA TRP A 235 17.39 2.20 1.66
C TRP A 235 17.97 1.88 3.03
N VAL A 236 17.20 1.20 3.87
CA VAL A 236 17.58 0.83 5.24
C VAL A 236 17.48 -0.68 5.45
N THR A 237 18.38 -1.23 6.27
CA THR A 237 18.13 -2.52 6.91
C THR A 237 17.35 -2.27 8.19
N PHE A 238 16.61 -3.27 8.64
CA PHE A 238 15.83 -3.22 9.86
C PHE A 238 15.77 -4.60 10.51
N GLY A 239 15.51 -4.62 11.81
CA GLY A 239 15.49 -5.85 12.56
C GLY A 239 15.52 -5.60 14.06
N PHE A 240 16.01 -6.61 14.77
CA PHE A 240 16.18 -6.58 16.22
C PHE A 240 17.66 -6.63 16.55
N ALA A 241 18.05 -5.90 17.58
CA ALA A 241 19.37 -5.98 18.16
C ALA A 241 19.25 -6.05 19.68
N ALA A 242 20.11 -6.82 20.32
CA ALA A 242 20.11 -6.97 21.77
C ALA A 242 21.53 -6.99 22.31
N THR A 243 21.66 -6.51 23.55
CA THR A 243 22.91 -6.59 24.31
C THR A 243 22.63 -7.12 25.70
N THR A 244 23.50 -8.01 26.15
CA THR A 244 23.54 -8.48 27.52
C THR A 244 24.82 -8.02 28.18
N GLY A 245 24.68 -7.42 29.36
CA GLY A 245 25.72 -7.41 30.37
C GLY A 245 25.84 -8.81 31.00
N SER A 246 26.16 -8.87 32.28
CA SER A 246 26.85 -10.03 32.85
C SER A 246 26.12 -11.39 33.05
N ASN A 247 24.81 -11.62 32.81
CA ASN A 247 24.13 -12.92 33.14
C ASN A 247 22.79 -13.29 32.39
N TYR A 248 22.48 -12.83 31.16
CA TYR A 248 21.05 -12.70 30.71
C TYR A 248 20.69 -13.32 29.32
N ALA A 249 19.37 -13.43 29.01
CA ALA A 249 18.84 -13.93 27.72
C ALA A 249 17.59 -13.15 27.23
N VAL A 250 17.50 -12.95 25.91
CA VAL A 250 16.41 -12.24 25.20
C VAL A 250 15.86 -13.12 24.08
N GLN A 251 14.57 -13.42 24.15
CA GLN A 251 13.86 -14.28 23.19
C GLN A 251 12.75 -13.50 22.48
N LEU A 252 12.67 -13.59 21.16
CA LEU A 252 11.66 -12.97 20.32
C LEU A 252 10.65 -14.03 19.86
N ASP A 253 9.49 -14.04 20.51
CA ASP A 253 8.39 -14.96 20.19
C ASP A 253 7.52 -14.40 19.05
N SER A 254 7.09 -15.29 18.17
CA SER A 254 6.13 -15.01 17.12
C SER A 254 4.69 -15.17 17.60
N VAL A 255 3.80 -14.22 17.27
CA VAL A 255 2.38 -14.26 17.66
C VAL A 255 1.59 -15.26 16.80
N ASP A 256 0.81 -16.12 17.45
CA ASP A 256 -0.25 -16.90 16.81
C ASP A 256 -1.46 -15.99 16.49
N PRO A 257 -1.75 -15.68 15.20
CA PRO A 257 -2.66 -14.62 14.84
C PRO A 257 -4.13 -15.04 14.99
N LYS A 258 -4.75 -14.69 16.12
CA LYS A 258 -6.23 -14.68 16.22
C LYS A 258 -6.80 -13.76 15.13
N LYS A 259 -7.44 -14.38 14.13
CA LYS A 259 -7.88 -13.78 12.85
C LYS A 259 -8.51 -12.39 12.99
N SER A 260 -7.75 -11.35 12.67
CA SER A 260 -8.29 -10.00 12.50
C SER A 260 -9.21 -9.95 11.27
N ARG A 261 -10.52 -9.81 11.52
CA ARG A 261 -11.53 -9.71 10.45
C ARG A 261 -11.56 -8.34 9.76
N VAL A 262 -10.80 -7.37 10.26
CA VAL A 262 -10.85 -5.96 9.82
C VAL A 262 -10.23 -5.79 8.43
N GLY A 263 -9.08 -6.41 8.16
CA GLY A 263 -8.38 -6.27 6.88
C GLY A 263 -9.22 -6.75 5.69
N LEU A 264 -9.90 -7.90 5.83
CA LEU A 264 -10.69 -8.50 4.74
C LEU A 264 -11.86 -7.61 4.29
N ALA A 265 -12.48 -6.88 5.23
CA ALA A 265 -13.60 -5.98 4.93
C ALA A 265 -13.17 -4.73 4.14
N VAL A 266 -12.00 -4.17 4.45
CA VAL A 266 -11.46 -2.97 3.77
C VAL A 266 -11.12 -3.29 2.31
N TRP A 267 -10.49 -4.44 2.04
CA TRP A 267 -10.15 -4.85 0.68
C TRP A 267 -11.36 -5.03 -0.25
N LEU A 268 -12.47 -5.58 0.26
CA LEU A 268 -13.70 -5.76 -0.52
C LEU A 268 -14.42 -4.42 -0.80
N GLY A 269 -14.39 -3.48 0.15
CA GLY A 269 -15.03 -2.17 -0.01
C GLY A 269 -14.38 -1.31 -1.11
N VAL A 270 -13.05 -1.26 -1.16
CA VAL A 270 -12.32 -0.45 -2.16
C VAL A 270 -12.52 -0.99 -3.58
N GLY A 271 -12.46 -2.32 -3.77
CA GLY A 271 -12.67 -2.94 -5.08
C GLY A 271 -14.07 -2.69 -5.65
N ALA A 272 -15.11 -2.78 -4.83
CA ALA A 272 -16.49 -2.52 -5.25
C ALA A 272 -16.72 -1.06 -5.67
N GLY A 273 -16.17 -0.09 -4.92
CA GLY A 273 -16.33 1.34 -5.21
C GLY A 273 -15.76 1.74 -6.58
N VAL A 274 -14.56 1.26 -6.91
CA VAL A 274 -13.90 1.56 -8.20
C VAL A 274 -14.68 0.95 -9.37
N ALA A 275 -15.15 -0.30 -9.24
CA ALA A 275 -15.96 -0.96 -10.27
C ALA A 275 -17.27 -0.21 -10.56
N CYS A 276 -17.99 0.22 -9.52
CA CYS A 276 -19.20 1.01 -9.66
C CYS A 276 -18.95 2.38 -10.31
N GLY A 277 -17.88 3.07 -9.93
CA GLY A 277 -17.50 4.36 -10.51
C GLY A 277 -17.22 4.28 -12.02
N LEU A 278 -16.43 3.28 -12.45
CA LEU A 278 -16.12 3.05 -13.86
C LEU A 278 -17.37 2.66 -14.67
N GLY A 279 -18.26 1.84 -14.10
CA GLY A 279 -19.54 1.47 -14.72
C GLY A 279 -20.46 2.67 -14.96
N LEU A 280 -20.55 3.60 -14.00
CA LEU A 280 -21.33 4.82 -14.15
C LEU A 280 -20.77 5.74 -15.23
N ILE A 281 -19.44 5.93 -15.28
CA ILE A 281 -18.76 6.73 -16.32
C ILE A 281 -19.00 6.14 -17.72
N LEU A 282 -18.84 4.83 -17.89
CA LEU A 282 -19.14 4.13 -19.14
C LEU A 282 -20.61 4.31 -19.55
N SER A 283 -21.55 4.19 -18.61
CA SER A 283 -22.97 4.39 -18.90
C SER A 283 -23.27 5.82 -19.39
N ALA A 284 -22.65 6.83 -18.77
CA ALA A 284 -22.82 8.24 -19.14
C ALA A 284 -22.26 8.51 -20.55
N ILE A 285 -21.11 7.93 -20.92
CA ILE A 285 -20.52 8.03 -22.26
C ILE A 285 -21.45 7.38 -23.30
N LEU A 286 -21.96 6.17 -23.04
CA LEU A 286 -22.89 5.47 -23.94
C LEU A 286 -24.19 6.24 -24.14
N LEU A 287 -24.79 6.79 -23.07
CA LEU A 287 -26.00 7.62 -23.15
C LEU A 287 -25.75 8.92 -23.93
N ARG A 288 -24.60 9.57 -23.73
CA ARG A 288 -24.23 10.80 -24.46
C ARG A 288 -24.03 10.54 -25.95
N ASN A 289 -23.44 9.41 -26.32
CA ASN A 289 -23.28 8.98 -27.71
C ASN A 289 -24.63 8.59 -28.34
N ARG A 290 -25.53 7.95 -27.59
CA ARG A 290 -26.89 7.62 -28.05
C ARG A 290 -27.73 8.88 -28.31
N LYS A 291 -27.59 9.92 -27.48
CA LYS A 291 -28.26 11.22 -27.66
C LYS A 291 -27.73 12.00 -28.87
N ARG A 292 -26.42 11.92 -29.17
CA ARG A 292 -25.84 12.50 -30.40
C ARG A 292 -26.43 11.87 -31.66
N ARG A 293 -26.40 10.54 -31.77
CA ARG A 293 -27.00 9.80 -32.90
C ARG A 293 -28.48 10.11 -33.15
N HIS A 294 -29.24 10.48 -32.12
CA HIS A 294 -30.65 10.85 -32.25
C HIS A 294 -30.86 12.29 -32.75
N LYS A 295 -29.89 13.19 -32.57
CA LYS A 295 -29.91 14.54 -33.13
C LYS A 295 -29.58 14.49 -34.63
N ASP A 296 -28.49 13.83 -34.99
CA ASP A 296 -28.01 13.70 -36.37
C ASP A 296 -29.10 13.09 -37.29
N ARG A 297 -29.86 12.12 -36.78
CA ARG A 297 -30.95 11.47 -37.53
C ARG A 297 -32.15 12.36 -37.82
N HIS A 298 -32.40 13.37 -36.97
CA HIS A 298 -33.54 14.27 -37.11
C HIS A 298 -33.22 15.44 -38.06
N GLU A 299 -31.95 15.87 -38.07
CA GLU A 299 -31.44 16.92 -38.95
C GLU A 299 -31.37 16.45 -40.43
N ILE A 300 -31.09 15.17 -40.67
CA ILE A 300 -31.13 14.55 -42.00
C ILE A 300 -32.57 14.43 -42.55
N ASP A 301 -33.54 14.11 -41.70
CA ASP A 301 -34.94 13.88 -42.10
C ASP A 301 -35.59 15.19 -42.58
N VAL A 302 -35.41 16.27 -41.82
CA VAL A 302 -35.89 17.63 -42.17
C VAL A 302 -35.23 18.14 -43.45
N GLY A 303 -33.93 17.90 -43.64
CA GLY A 303 -33.21 18.29 -44.86
C GLY A 303 -33.66 17.55 -46.13
N MET A 304 -34.24 16.35 -46.01
CA MET A 304 -34.79 15.62 -47.15
C MET A 304 -36.21 16.08 -47.52
N GLU A 305 -37.01 16.55 -46.57
CA GLU A 305 -38.36 17.06 -46.86
C GLU A 305 -38.31 18.40 -47.62
N GLU A 306 -37.42 19.33 -47.24
CA GLU A 306 -37.25 20.63 -47.92
C GLU A 306 -36.81 20.48 -49.39
N GLN A 307 -36.05 19.44 -49.73
CA GLN A 307 -35.67 19.16 -51.13
C GLN A 307 -36.79 18.51 -51.96
N LEU A 308 -37.74 17.81 -51.33
CA LEU A 308 -38.86 17.16 -52.03
C LEU A 308 -39.99 18.14 -52.39
N GLU A 309 -40.19 19.21 -51.60
CA GLU A 309 -41.19 20.23 -51.91
C GLU A 309 -40.81 21.13 -53.10
N ARG A 310 -39.53 21.16 -53.49
CA ARG A 310 -39.01 22.13 -54.48
C ARG A 310 -39.16 21.74 -55.96
N GLY A 311 -39.89 20.65 -56.25
CA GLY A 311 -40.49 20.37 -57.57
C GLY A 311 -39.78 19.30 -58.43
N SER A 312 -40.59 18.54 -59.17
CA SER A 312 -40.21 17.50 -60.16
C SER A 312 -39.73 16.12 -59.64
N GLY A 313 -39.93 15.81 -58.35
CA GLY A 313 -39.73 14.45 -57.80
C GLY A 313 -41.04 13.66 -57.57
N PRO A 314 -40.97 12.33 -57.33
CA PRO A 314 -42.14 11.52 -56.97
C PRO A 314 -42.82 12.00 -55.68
N ARG A 315 -44.13 12.20 -55.72
CA ARG A 315 -44.90 12.66 -54.54
C ARG A 315 -45.18 11.51 -53.57
N LYS A 316 -44.89 11.71 -52.28
CA LYS A 316 -45.33 10.82 -51.20
C LYS A 316 -46.84 10.95 -51.00
N PHE A 317 -47.55 9.83 -50.99
CA PHE A 317 -48.96 9.75 -50.60
C PHE A 317 -49.10 8.88 -49.34
N LYS A 318 -50.11 9.16 -48.51
CA LYS A 318 -50.40 8.31 -47.35
C LYS A 318 -50.84 6.91 -47.81
N TYR A 319 -50.42 5.87 -47.09
CA TYR A 319 -50.70 4.46 -47.46
C TYR A 319 -52.19 4.20 -47.72
N ASN A 320 -53.09 4.76 -46.91
CA ASN A 320 -54.54 4.61 -47.08
C ASN A 320 -55.10 5.25 -48.36
N VAL A 321 -54.43 6.27 -48.91
CA VAL A 321 -54.78 6.88 -50.21
C VAL A 321 -54.32 5.96 -51.34
N LEU A 322 -53.08 5.47 -51.28
CA LEU A 322 -52.54 4.52 -52.26
C LEU A 322 -53.36 3.23 -52.29
N ALA A 323 -53.60 2.61 -51.12
CA ALA A 323 -54.42 1.42 -50.98
C ALA A 323 -55.87 1.63 -51.47
N ARG A 324 -56.44 2.85 -51.37
CA ARG A 324 -57.75 3.11 -51.98
C ARG A 324 -57.66 3.21 -53.50
N ALA A 325 -56.69 3.95 -54.03
CA ALA A 325 -56.52 4.17 -55.46
C ALA A 325 -56.18 2.90 -56.26
N THR A 326 -55.45 1.95 -55.65
CA THR A 326 -55.02 0.69 -56.30
C THR A 326 -55.97 -0.50 -56.07
N ALA A 327 -57.14 -0.27 -55.47
CA ALA A 327 -58.05 -1.31 -54.98
C ALA A 327 -57.33 -2.32 -54.05
N ASN A 328 -56.67 -1.78 -53.02
CA ASN A 328 -55.84 -2.44 -52.03
C ASN A 328 -54.71 -3.28 -52.62
N PHE A 329 -54.05 -2.74 -53.66
CA PHE A 329 -52.98 -3.41 -54.41
C PHE A 329 -53.42 -4.73 -55.04
N SER A 330 -54.63 -4.76 -55.62
CA SER A 330 -55.13 -5.91 -56.39
C SER A 330 -54.18 -6.24 -57.55
N GLU A 331 -53.86 -7.53 -57.73
CA GLU A 331 -53.03 -8.00 -58.86
C GLU A 331 -53.67 -7.68 -60.22
N GLU A 332 -55.00 -7.51 -60.29
CA GLU A 332 -55.71 -7.06 -61.50
C GLU A 332 -55.28 -5.64 -61.93
N ASN A 333 -54.83 -4.81 -60.99
CA ASN A 333 -54.32 -3.46 -61.24
C ASN A 333 -52.79 -3.42 -61.39
N LYS A 334 -52.09 -4.56 -61.33
CA LYS A 334 -50.63 -4.60 -61.40
C LYS A 334 -50.14 -4.43 -62.84
N LEU A 335 -49.30 -3.42 -63.04
CA LEU A 335 -48.69 -3.07 -64.32
C LEU A 335 -47.37 -3.81 -64.57
N GLY A 336 -46.73 -4.30 -63.51
CA GLY A 336 -45.48 -5.05 -63.56
C GLY A 336 -44.79 -5.12 -62.20
N GLU A 337 -43.68 -5.85 -62.14
CA GLU A 337 -42.85 -5.98 -60.94
C GLU A 337 -41.38 -6.09 -61.33
N GLY A 338 -40.50 -5.51 -60.51
CA GLY A 338 -39.05 -5.59 -60.68
C GLY A 338 -38.32 -5.53 -59.34
N GLY A 339 -36.99 -5.41 -59.35
CA GLY A 339 -36.16 -5.45 -58.14
C GLY A 339 -36.41 -4.33 -57.10
N PHE A 340 -37.33 -3.41 -57.36
CA PHE A 340 -37.75 -2.33 -56.46
C PHE A 340 -39.25 -2.40 -56.09
N GLY A 341 -39.93 -3.51 -56.40
CA GLY A 341 -41.32 -3.79 -56.04
C GLY A 341 -42.31 -3.82 -57.21
N GLY A 342 -43.59 -4.09 -56.87
CA GLY A 342 -44.71 -4.09 -57.80
C GLY A 342 -45.24 -2.68 -58.10
N VAL A 343 -45.56 -2.41 -59.36
CA VAL A 343 -46.15 -1.16 -59.83
C VAL A 343 -47.63 -1.40 -60.11
N TYR A 344 -48.51 -0.59 -59.52
CA TYR A 344 -49.96 -0.72 -59.63
C TYR A 344 -50.58 0.54 -60.25
N LYS A 345 -51.62 0.34 -61.06
CA LYS A 345 -52.44 1.43 -61.61
C LYS A 345 -53.35 1.99 -60.52
N GLY A 346 -53.31 3.30 -60.34
CA GLY A 346 -54.29 4.04 -59.55
C GLY A 346 -55.39 4.65 -60.43
N PHE A 347 -56.56 4.86 -59.84
CA PHE A 347 -57.71 5.56 -60.45
C PHE A 347 -58.20 6.68 -59.53
#